data_AF-A0AAW5N5R8-F1
#
_entry.id   AF-A0AAW5N5R8-F1
#
_cell.length_a   1.000
_cell.length_b   1.000
_cell.length_c   1.000
_cell.angle_alpha   90.00
_cell.angle_beta   90.00
_cell.angle_gamma   90.00
#
_symmetry.space_group_name_H-M   'P 1'
#
loop_
_entity.id
_entity.type
_entity.pdbx_description
1 polymer ?
#
loop_
_entity_poly.entity_id
_entity_poly.type
_entity_poly.pdbx_seq_one_letter_code
_entity_poly.pdbx_strand_id
1 'polypeptide(L)'
;MMVDPKDELNAIPDFIENIFQVTPLDNDCESIAMAMEPVCNNIAELLDAGCHEQAARLFIQLTLATAKHFMSDEHWACFDDNYTPDYLLGGLVEQFRRKIMENDFSKNAMDILWLGKQELAGMESVREYGYPCIDLYDMFW
;
A
#
# COMPACT_ATOMS: atom_id res chain seq x y z
N MET A 1 -20.37 18.93 -4.19
CA MET A 1 -20.51 17.61 -3.53
C MET A 1 -19.21 17.34 -2.82
N MET A 2 -19.25 16.89 -1.56
CA MET A 2 -18.05 16.32 -0.94
C MET A 2 -17.74 15.02 -1.68
N VAL A 3 -16.49 14.83 -2.09
CA VAL A 3 -16.03 13.57 -2.70
C VAL A 3 -16.11 12.49 -1.63
N ASP A 4 -16.55 11.28 -1.98
CA ASP A 4 -16.55 10.17 -1.03
C ASP A 4 -15.07 9.87 -0.66
N PRO A 5 -14.70 9.80 0.62
CA PRO A 5 -13.34 9.45 1.03
C PRO A 5 -12.82 8.15 0.40
N LYS A 6 -13.71 7.20 0.08
CA LYS A 6 -13.36 5.97 -0.65
C LYS A 6 -13.00 6.23 -2.11
N ASP A 7 -13.69 7.15 -2.77
CA ASP A 7 -13.39 7.54 -4.15
C ASP A 7 -12.00 8.18 -4.21
N GLU A 8 -11.63 8.99 -3.22
CA GLU A 8 -10.29 9.58 -3.18
C GLU A 8 -9.18 8.55 -2.92
N LEU A 9 -9.45 7.51 -2.12
CA LEU A 9 -8.52 6.40 -1.93
C LEU A 9 -8.37 5.56 -3.19
N ASN A 10 -9.45 5.38 -3.95
CA ASN A 10 -9.45 4.60 -5.18
C ASN A 10 -8.96 5.38 -6.40
N ALA A 11 -8.82 6.70 -6.30
CA ALA A 11 -8.19 7.55 -7.30
C ALA A 11 -6.66 7.38 -7.28
N ILE A 12 -6.18 6.21 -7.73
CA ILE A 12 -4.76 5.86 -7.77
C ILE A 12 -4.04 6.82 -8.75
N PRO A 13 -2.97 7.50 -8.32
CA PRO A 13 -2.19 8.38 -9.20
C PRO A 13 -1.56 7.64 -10.38
N ASP A 14 -1.52 8.28 -11.55
CA ASP A 14 -0.94 7.70 -12.77
C ASP A 14 0.49 7.19 -12.57
N PHE A 15 1.31 7.85 -11.75
CA PHE A 15 2.68 7.41 -11.49
C PHE A 15 2.75 6.08 -10.71
N ILE A 16 1.72 5.76 -9.92
CA ILE A 16 1.59 4.46 -9.25
C ILE A 16 1.08 3.43 -10.25
N GLU A 17 0.04 3.73 -11.01
CA GLU A 17 -0.50 2.82 -12.03
C GLU A 17 0.58 2.44 -13.06
N ASN A 18 1.40 3.41 -13.47
CA ASN A 18 2.48 3.18 -14.43
C ASN A 18 3.51 2.18 -13.94
N ILE A 19 3.75 2.04 -12.63
CA ILE A 19 4.67 1.03 -12.09
C ILE A 19 4.26 -0.36 -12.58
N PHE A 20 2.98 -0.70 -12.46
CA PHE A 20 2.50 -2.03 -12.79
C PHE A 20 2.24 -2.20 -14.29
N GLN A 21 1.85 -1.13 -15.00
CA GLN A 21 1.54 -1.22 -16.44
C GLN A 21 2.77 -1.44 -17.33
N VAL A 22 3.93 -0.90 -16.95
CA VAL A 22 5.13 -0.89 -17.82
C VAL A 22 6.23 -1.83 -17.36
N THR A 23 6.13 -2.35 -16.14
CA THR A 23 7.18 -3.18 -15.54
C THR A 23 6.92 -4.64 -15.86
N PRO A 24 7.89 -5.35 -16.46
CA PRO A 24 7.71 -6.75 -16.78
C PRO A 24 7.64 -7.60 -15.50
N LEU A 25 6.90 -8.70 -15.57
CA LEU A 25 6.90 -9.70 -14.52
C LEU A 25 8.19 -10.49 -14.60
N ASP A 26 8.97 -10.44 -13.53
CA ASP A 26 10.17 -11.24 -13.35
C ASP A 26 10.05 -12.13 -12.10
N ASN A 27 11.06 -12.95 -11.86
CA ASN A 27 11.09 -13.81 -10.68
C ASN A 27 10.96 -12.94 -9.43
N ASP A 28 10.08 -13.35 -8.53
CA ASP A 28 9.74 -12.69 -7.26
C ASP A 28 9.26 -11.23 -7.40
N CYS A 29 8.97 -10.76 -8.62
CA CYS A 29 8.54 -9.39 -8.92
C CYS A 29 9.53 -8.32 -8.44
N GLU A 30 10.83 -8.61 -8.57
CA GLU A 30 11.91 -7.71 -8.21
C GLU A 30 11.87 -6.40 -9.02
N SER A 31 11.55 -6.46 -10.31
CA SER A 31 11.41 -5.25 -11.14
C SER A 31 10.30 -4.34 -10.63
N ILE A 32 9.16 -4.91 -10.21
CA ILE A 32 8.04 -4.13 -9.64
C ILE A 32 8.48 -3.52 -8.31
N ALA A 33 9.14 -4.27 -7.45
CA ALA A 33 9.65 -3.76 -6.19
C ALA A 33 10.63 -2.59 -6.39
N MET A 34 11.61 -2.73 -7.29
CA MET A 34 12.54 -1.64 -7.63
C MET A 34 11.81 -0.40 -8.15
N ALA A 35 10.76 -0.57 -8.94
CA ALA A 35 9.94 0.54 -9.43
C ALA A 35 9.06 1.18 -8.34
N MET A 36 8.71 0.46 -7.28
CA MET A 36 7.99 0.98 -6.10
C MET A 36 8.90 1.77 -5.16
N GLU A 37 10.20 1.46 -5.08
CA GLU A 37 11.13 2.10 -4.14
C GLU A 37 11.05 3.64 -4.11
N PRO A 38 11.01 4.37 -5.24
CA PRO A 38 10.90 5.82 -5.21
C PRO A 38 9.61 6.32 -4.55
N VAL A 39 8.50 5.61 -4.74
CA VAL A 39 7.22 5.94 -4.10
C VAL A 39 7.27 5.65 -2.60
N CYS A 40 7.83 4.50 -2.22
CA CYS A 40 8.03 4.14 -0.82
C CYS A 40 8.91 5.15 -0.08
N ASN A 41 10.02 5.57 -0.70
CA ASN A 41 10.91 6.60 -0.13
C ASN A 41 10.17 7.93 0.05
N ASN A 42 9.39 8.36 -0.95
CA ASN A 42 8.58 9.57 -0.83
C ASN A 42 7.52 9.48 0.28
N ILE A 43 6.90 8.31 0.47
CA ILE A 43 5.96 8.10 1.59
C ILE A 43 6.68 8.25 2.94
N ALA A 44 7.87 7.65 3.08
CA ALA A 44 8.67 7.76 4.30
C ALA A 44 9.10 9.21 4.58
N GLU A 45 9.53 9.95 3.56
CA GLU A 45 9.89 11.38 3.69
C GLU A 45 8.69 12.24 4.10
N LEU A 46 7.51 12.00 3.52
CA LEU A 46 6.27 12.69 3.92
C LEU A 46 5.89 12.38 5.37
N LEU A 47 6.06 11.12 5.78
CA LEU A 47 5.80 10.69 7.13
C LEU A 47 6.75 11.38 8.13
N ASP A 48 8.04 11.49 7.81
CA ASP A 48 9.02 12.21 8.64
C ASP A 48 8.82 13.73 8.66
N ALA A 49 8.29 14.30 7.59
CA ALA A 49 7.95 15.72 7.51
C ALA A 49 6.65 16.09 8.25
N GLY A 50 5.94 15.12 8.84
CA GLY A 50 4.65 15.36 9.50
C GLY A 50 3.45 15.45 8.53
N CYS A 51 3.66 15.19 7.24
CA CYS A 51 2.62 15.18 6.20
C CYS A 51 1.80 13.88 6.25
N HIS A 52 1.28 13.53 7.43
CA HIS A 52 0.70 12.22 7.74
C HIS A 52 -0.47 11.82 6.83
N GLU A 53 -1.36 12.76 6.51
CA GLU A 53 -2.54 12.47 5.66
C GLU A 53 -2.13 12.13 4.23
N GLN A 54 -1.14 12.84 3.69
CA GLN A 54 -0.62 12.58 2.35
C GLN A 54 0.16 11.28 2.31
N ALA A 55 1.00 11.01 3.31
CA ALA A 55 1.72 9.75 3.45
C ALA A 55 0.75 8.57 3.52
N ALA A 56 -0.25 8.64 4.40
CA ALA A 56 -1.26 7.60 4.58
C ALA A 56 -2.04 7.33 3.28
N ARG A 57 -2.45 8.40 2.58
CA ARG A 57 -3.19 8.27 1.32
C ARG A 57 -2.35 7.58 0.23
N LEU A 58 -1.10 8.01 0.03
CA LEU A 58 -0.22 7.41 -0.96
C LEU A 58 0.11 5.96 -0.62
N PHE A 59 0.33 5.65 0.66
CA PHE A 59 0.54 4.28 1.12
C PHE A 59 -0.65 3.37 0.79
N ILE A 60 -1.87 3.79 1.12
CA ILE A 60 -3.08 3.01 0.79
C ILE A 60 -3.26 2.90 -0.73
N GLN A 61 -3.07 3.98 -1.49
CA GLN A 61 -3.18 3.96 -2.96
C GLN A 61 -2.18 2.99 -3.59
N LEU A 62 -0.92 2.99 -3.13
CA LEU A 62 0.09 2.04 -3.57
C LEU A 62 -0.32 0.60 -3.24
N THR A 63 -0.78 0.37 -2.01
CA THR A 63 -1.18 -0.97 -1.53
C THR A 63 -2.39 -1.51 -2.31
N LEU A 64 -3.39 -0.66 -2.57
CA LEU A 64 -4.56 -1.00 -3.40
C LEU A 64 -4.15 -1.31 -4.84
N ALA A 65 -3.22 -0.55 -5.42
CA ALA A 65 -2.68 -0.82 -6.75
C ALA A 65 -2.00 -2.19 -6.79
N THR A 66 -1.11 -2.47 -5.84
CA THR A 66 -0.41 -3.76 -5.75
C THR A 66 -1.39 -4.93 -5.66
N ALA A 67 -2.43 -4.81 -4.81
CA ALA A 67 -3.49 -5.80 -4.65
C ALA A 67 -4.30 -6.03 -5.95
N LYS A 68 -4.60 -4.95 -6.69
CA LYS A 68 -5.33 -5.02 -7.98
C LYS A 68 -4.50 -5.72 -9.07
N HIS A 69 -3.23 -5.37 -9.18
CA HIS A 69 -2.33 -5.91 -10.20
C HIS A 69 -1.93 -7.35 -9.92
N PHE A 70 -1.81 -7.75 -8.65
CA PHE A 70 -1.67 -9.16 -8.27
C PHE A 70 -2.75 -10.06 -8.86
N MET A 71 -4.01 -9.61 -8.84
CA MET A 71 -5.13 -10.34 -9.45
C MET A 71 -5.12 -10.27 -10.97
N SER A 72 -4.88 -9.07 -11.52
CA SER A 72 -5.03 -8.80 -12.96
C SER A 72 -4.01 -9.54 -13.81
N ASP A 73 -2.81 -9.72 -13.28
CA ASP A 73 -1.71 -10.40 -13.96
C ASP A 73 -1.61 -11.89 -13.59
N GLU A 74 -2.64 -12.41 -12.90
CA GLU A 74 -2.75 -13.81 -12.45
C GLU A 74 -1.55 -14.29 -11.61
N HIS A 75 -0.93 -13.41 -10.82
CA HIS A 75 0.27 -13.75 -10.04
C HIS A 75 0.05 -14.90 -9.06
N TRP A 76 -1.18 -15.07 -8.58
CA TRP A 76 -1.59 -16.19 -7.75
C TRP A 76 -1.35 -17.57 -8.39
N ALA A 77 -1.21 -17.66 -9.72
CA ALA A 77 -0.93 -18.91 -10.42
C ALA A 77 0.57 -19.26 -10.47
N CYS A 78 1.45 -18.31 -10.12
CA CYS A 78 2.89 -18.38 -10.39
C CYS A 78 3.76 -18.49 -9.14
N PHE A 79 3.24 -18.21 -7.94
CA PHE A 79 4.08 -18.02 -6.75
C PHE A 79 3.62 -18.80 -5.51
N ASP A 80 4.55 -19.60 -4.95
CA ASP A 80 4.51 -20.21 -3.61
C ASP A 80 5.51 -19.46 -2.70
N ASP A 81 5.17 -18.27 -2.19
CA ASP A 81 5.73 -17.70 -0.93
C ASP A 81 6.74 -16.52 -0.97
N ASN A 82 7.19 -15.98 -2.12
CA ASN A 82 8.11 -14.81 -2.10
C ASN A 82 7.74 -13.70 -3.10
N TYR A 83 6.96 -12.71 -2.64
CA TYR A 83 6.59 -11.54 -3.44
C TYR A 83 7.30 -10.29 -2.92
N THR A 84 8.31 -9.81 -3.67
CA THR A 84 9.21 -8.74 -3.22
C THR A 84 8.50 -7.43 -2.82
N PRO A 85 7.43 -7.00 -3.52
CA PRO A 85 6.65 -5.81 -3.10
C PRO A 85 6.13 -5.84 -1.65
N ASP A 86 5.89 -7.02 -1.07
CA ASP A 86 5.39 -7.12 0.30
C ASP A 86 6.42 -6.67 1.33
N TYR A 87 7.71 -6.88 1.07
CA TYR A 87 8.77 -6.39 1.95
C TYR A 87 8.81 -4.86 2.01
N LEU A 88 8.58 -4.19 0.87
CA LEU A 88 8.54 -2.73 0.81
C LEU A 88 7.32 -2.18 1.54
N LEU A 89 6.15 -2.76 1.29
CA LEU A 89 4.91 -2.36 1.95
C LEU A 89 4.98 -2.64 3.47
N GLY A 90 5.51 -3.79 3.88
CA GLY A 90 5.73 -4.13 5.28
C GLY A 90 6.71 -3.17 5.98
N GLY A 91 7.77 -2.75 5.29
CA GLY A 91 8.68 -1.72 5.79
C GLY A 91 8.00 -0.37 6.03
N LEU A 92 7.00 0.00 5.22
CA LEU A 92 6.18 1.19 5.47
C LEU A 92 5.23 0.99 6.63
N VAL A 93 4.62 -0.19 6.76
CA VAL A 93 3.76 -0.53 7.92
C VAL A 93 4.48 -0.28 9.23
N GLU A 94 5.72 -0.75 9.36
CA GLU A 94 6.52 -0.55 10.57
C GLU A 94 6.86 0.93 10.83
N GLN A 95 7.07 1.72 9.79
CA GLN A 95 7.32 3.16 9.93
C GLN A 95 6.07 3.89 10.43
N PHE A 96 4.90 3.60 9.85
CA PHE A 96 3.63 4.15 10.33
C PHE A 96 3.35 3.74 11.78
N ARG A 97 3.52 2.45 12.11
CA ARG A 97 3.36 1.93 13.46
C ARG A 97 4.20 2.71 14.48
N ARG A 98 5.49 2.93 14.18
CA ARG A 98 6.39 3.70 15.06
C ARG A 98 5.90 5.13 15.31
N LYS A 99 5.49 5.84 14.26
CA LYS A 99 4.95 7.21 14.39
C LYS A 99 3.66 7.26 15.19
N ILE A 100 2.78 6.27 15.01
CA ILE A 100 1.55 6.13 15.79
C ILE A 100 1.87 5.90 17.27
N MET A 101 2.81 5.02 17.57
CA MET A 101 3.24 4.73 18.96
C MET A 101 3.93 5.92 19.63
N GLU A 102 4.60 6.79 18.87
CA GLU A 102 5.18 8.05 19.36
C GLU A 102 4.11 9.11 19.71
N ASN A 103 2.82 8.81 19.44
CA ASN A 103 1.67 9.70 19.63
C ASN A 103 1.81 11.04 18.86
N ASP A 104 2.60 11.01 17.79
CA ASP A 104 2.85 12.10 16.85
C ASP A 104 2.23 11.75 15.49
N PHE A 105 0.94 11.41 15.49
CA PHE A 105 0.24 11.02 14.28
C PHE A 105 -1.14 11.67 14.17
N SER A 106 -1.49 12.13 12.96
CA SER A 106 -2.74 12.86 12.74
C SER A 106 -3.94 11.92 12.84
N LYS A 107 -5.01 12.37 13.51
CA LYS A 107 -6.29 11.64 13.54
C LYS A 107 -6.88 11.45 12.15
N ASN A 108 -6.80 12.44 11.27
CA ASN A 108 -7.30 12.30 9.90
C ASN A 108 -6.50 11.24 9.14
N ALA A 109 -5.19 11.19 9.34
CA ALA A 109 -4.35 10.15 8.74
C ALA A 109 -4.69 8.76 9.29
N MET A 110 -5.02 8.67 10.59
CA MET A 110 -5.54 7.45 11.22
C MET A 110 -6.85 6.98 10.54
N ASP A 111 -7.79 7.89 10.31
CA ASP A 111 -9.06 7.60 9.65
C ASP A 111 -8.84 7.13 8.19
N ILE A 112 -7.86 7.70 7.48
CA ILE A 112 -7.44 7.27 6.13
C ILE A 112 -6.91 5.83 6.15
N LEU A 113 -5.99 5.51 7.06
CA LEU A 113 -5.42 4.16 7.18
C LEU A 113 -6.50 3.13 7.55
N TRP A 114 -7.40 3.49 8.46
CA TRP A 114 -8.52 2.63 8.85
C TRP A 114 -9.47 2.36 7.69
N LEU A 115 -9.84 3.38 6.92
CA LEU A 115 -10.68 3.23 5.74
C LEU A 115 -9.99 2.37 4.68
N GLY A 116 -8.72 2.65 4.38
CA GLY A 116 -7.93 1.88 3.41
C GLY A 116 -7.83 0.40 3.77
N LYS A 117 -7.65 0.09 5.05
CA LYS A 117 -7.69 -1.28 5.55
C LYS A 117 -9.04 -1.96 5.31
N GLN A 118 -10.15 -1.26 5.52
CA GLN A 118 -11.49 -1.82 5.24
C GLN A 118 -11.69 -2.10 3.75
N GLU A 119 -11.21 -1.21 2.89
CA GLU A 119 -11.25 -1.41 1.44
C GLU A 119 -10.44 -2.63 1.01
N LEU A 120 -9.19 -2.74 1.51
CA LEU A 120 -8.33 -3.90 1.26
C LEU A 120 -8.97 -5.22 1.73
N ALA A 121 -9.55 -5.24 2.94
CA ALA A 121 -10.22 -6.43 3.46
C ALA A 121 -11.42 -6.90 2.60
N GLY A 122 -11.99 -6.01 1.77
CA GLY A 122 -13.04 -6.35 0.82
C GLY A 122 -12.53 -6.92 -0.51
N MET A 123 -11.24 -6.80 -0.82
CA MET A 123 -10.67 -7.22 -2.09
C MET A 123 -10.53 -8.74 -2.19
N GLU A 124 -10.68 -9.28 -3.40
CA GLU A 124 -10.50 -10.72 -3.67
C GLU A 124 -9.07 -11.18 -3.37
N SER A 125 -8.06 -10.39 -3.72
CA SER A 125 -6.65 -10.67 -3.41
C SER A 125 -6.43 -10.94 -1.92
N VAL A 126 -7.04 -10.14 -1.06
CA VAL A 126 -6.90 -10.26 0.40
C VAL A 126 -7.72 -11.44 0.93
N ARG A 127 -8.97 -11.59 0.48
CA ARG A 127 -9.89 -12.61 1.02
C ARG A 127 -9.50 -14.04 0.63
N GLU A 128 -9.06 -14.24 -0.60
CA GLU A 128 -8.80 -15.57 -1.16
C GLU A 128 -7.31 -15.94 -1.08
N TYR A 129 -6.41 -14.94 -1.12
CA TYR A 129 -4.96 -15.17 -1.18
C TYR A 129 -4.18 -14.52 -0.04
N GLY A 130 -4.82 -13.73 0.83
CA GLY A 130 -4.12 -13.00 1.90
C GLY A 130 -3.18 -11.90 1.38
N TYR A 131 -3.37 -11.43 0.14
CA TYR A 131 -2.45 -10.55 -0.56
C TYR A 131 -2.93 -9.08 -0.65
N PRO A 132 -2.09 -8.07 -0.36
CA PRO A 132 -0.68 -8.15 0.05
C PRO A 132 -0.52 -8.69 1.47
N CYS A 133 0.55 -9.45 1.71
CA CYS A 133 0.82 -10.07 3.01
C CYS A 133 1.46 -9.06 3.98
N ILE A 134 0.71 -8.02 4.35
CA ILE A 134 1.12 -6.98 5.29
C ILE A 134 0.16 -6.89 6.48
N ASP A 135 0.70 -6.65 7.67
CA ASP A 135 -0.11 -6.57 8.89
C ASP A 135 -0.58 -5.13 9.17
N LEU A 136 -1.69 -4.75 8.56
CA LEU A 136 -2.36 -3.48 8.88
C LEU A 136 -3.07 -3.49 10.24
N TYR A 137 -3.23 -4.65 10.91
CA TYR A 137 -3.83 -4.71 12.24
C TYR A 137 -2.80 -4.31 13.31
N ASP A 138 -1.56 -4.77 13.17
CA ASP A 138 -0.44 -4.45 14.05
C ASP A 138 0.01 -2.98 13.95
N MET A 139 -0.41 -2.25 12.92
CA MET A 139 -0.15 -0.82 12.77
C MET A 139 -0.78 0.02 13.89
N PHE A 140 -1.88 -0.47 14.50
CA PHE A 140 -2.71 0.31 15.43
C PHE A 140 -2.54 -0.09 16.92
N TRP A 141 -1.65 -1.04 17.25
CA TRP A 141 -1.45 -1.59 18.60
C TRP A 141 0.02 -1.66 19.01
#